data_AF-A0A968V0A7-F1
#
_entry.id   AF-A0A968V0A7-F1
#
_cell.length_a   1.000
_cell.length_b   1.000
_cell.length_c   1.000
_cell.angle_alpha   90.00
_cell.angle_beta   90.00
_cell.angle_gamma   90.00
#
_symmetry.space_group_name_H-M   'P 1'
#
loop_
_entity.id
_entity.type
_entity.pdbx_description
1 polymer ?
#
loop_
_entity_poly.entity_id
_entity_poly.type
_entity_poly.pdbx_seq_one_letter_code
_entity_poly.pdbx_strand_id
1 'polypeptide(L)'
;MPPIFYTVTRYDDVDDPTDGRTSIREAVALAAQHPGPDGIILNDQVRLTRPIEIRTNNSLRFDSGNLGRGSFSGQNITSLFLIERQNPGENVVFNGIDLVDGVARGGNGGGGGGLGAGGALYLAPGADVLVENVGFFRNQAIGGSAGNGGGGGRGGNDSSSGSRGFGSGFGGRPSFSALG
;
A
#
# COMPACT_ATOMS: atom_id res chain seq x y z
N MET A 1 18.81 -17.23 5.60
CA MET A 1 18.02 -17.96 6.63
C MET A 1 16.83 -18.62 5.93
N PRO A 2 16.27 -19.72 6.46
CA PRO A 2 15.04 -20.27 5.91
C PRO A 2 13.89 -19.25 6.07
N PRO A 3 12.91 -19.22 5.15
CA PRO A 3 11.70 -18.42 5.27
C PRO A 3 10.93 -18.72 6.57
N ILE A 4 10.43 -17.70 7.27
CA ILE A 4 9.45 -17.86 8.34
C ILE A 4 8.07 -17.47 7.81
N PHE A 5 7.04 -18.24 8.16
CA PHE A 5 5.66 -17.98 7.75
C PHE A 5 4.78 -17.60 8.93
N TYR A 6 4.14 -16.44 8.84
CA TYR A 6 3.18 -15.93 9.81
C TYR A 6 1.77 -16.08 9.25
N THR A 7 0.88 -16.80 9.95
CA THR A 7 -0.52 -16.93 9.54
C THR A 7 -1.36 -15.88 10.24
N VAL A 8 -2.08 -15.06 9.47
CA VAL A 8 -3.02 -14.09 10.00
C VAL A 8 -4.27 -14.82 10.48
N THR A 9 -4.54 -14.69 11.78
CA THR A 9 -5.71 -15.30 12.47
C THR A 9 -6.70 -14.26 12.98
N ARG A 10 -6.33 -12.97 12.88
CA ARG A 10 -7.17 -11.82 13.23
C ARG A 10 -7.25 -10.86 12.04
N TYR A 11 -8.47 -10.59 11.56
CA TYR A 11 -8.71 -9.91 10.29
C TYR A 11 -9.18 -8.45 10.43
N ASP A 12 -9.45 -8.00 11.65
CA ASP A 12 -9.61 -6.58 11.98
C ASP A 12 -8.25 -5.89 12.14
N ASP A 13 -8.22 -4.58 11.86
CA ASP A 13 -7.01 -3.77 11.89
C ASP A 13 -6.59 -3.38 13.31
N VAL A 14 -6.00 -4.33 14.03
CA VAL A 14 -5.57 -4.16 15.43
C VAL A 14 -4.09 -4.51 15.57
N ASP A 15 -3.45 -3.91 16.56
CA ASP A 15 -2.07 -4.17 16.98
C ASP A 15 -2.12 -4.45 18.49
N ASP A 16 -2.39 -5.70 18.84
CA ASP A 16 -2.57 -6.20 20.21
C ASP A 16 -1.93 -7.59 20.36
N PRO A 17 -0.63 -7.65 20.64
CA PRO A 17 0.09 -8.92 20.75
C PRO A 17 -0.32 -9.75 21.99
N THR A 18 -1.24 -9.27 22.82
CA THR A 18 -1.66 -9.94 24.06
C THR A 18 -2.92 -10.78 23.93
N ASP A 19 -3.62 -10.70 22.79
CA ASP A 19 -4.90 -11.37 22.57
C ASP A 19 -4.79 -12.84 22.12
N GLY A 20 -3.56 -13.34 21.92
CA GLY A 20 -3.28 -14.70 21.47
C GLY A 20 -3.64 -14.97 20.01
N ARG A 21 -3.90 -13.93 19.22
CA ARG A 21 -4.10 -13.99 17.77
C ARG A 21 -2.97 -13.25 17.08
N THR A 22 -2.97 -13.32 15.74
CA THR A 22 -1.99 -12.65 14.91
C THR A 22 -2.72 -11.80 13.90
N SER A 23 -2.66 -10.49 14.07
CA SER A 23 -3.15 -9.51 13.12
C SER A 23 -2.17 -9.35 11.96
N ILE A 24 -2.60 -8.65 10.90
CA ILE A 24 -1.69 -8.27 9.82
C ILE A 24 -0.53 -7.40 10.31
N ARG A 25 -0.76 -6.51 11.27
CA ARG A 25 0.26 -5.56 11.73
C ARG A 25 1.33 -6.27 12.54
N GLU A 26 0.92 -7.19 13.38
CA GLU A 26 1.82 -8.07 14.13
C GLU A 26 2.62 -8.96 13.17
N ALA A 27 1.97 -9.59 12.18
CA ALA A 27 2.65 -10.43 11.20
C ALA A 27 3.72 -9.65 10.43
N VAL A 28 3.41 -8.43 9.96
CA VAL A 28 4.38 -7.57 9.27
C VAL A 28 5.50 -7.14 10.23
N ALA A 29 5.18 -6.75 11.47
CA ALA A 29 6.17 -6.33 12.45
C ALA A 29 7.12 -7.48 12.86
N LEU A 30 6.60 -8.70 12.99
CA LEU A 30 7.39 -9.90 13.28
C LEU A 30 8.29 -10.27 12.10
N ALA A 31 7.77 -10.26 10.87
CA ALA A 31 8.56 -10.50 9.66
C ALA A 31 9.65 -9.43 9.45
N ALA A 32 9.39 -8.19 9.85
CA ALA A 32 10.39 -7.12 9.80
C ALA A 32 11.60 -7.35 10.72
N GLN A 33 11.45 -8.16 11.77
CA GLN A 33 12.51 -8.45 12.75
C GLN A 33 13.44 -9.59 12.31
N HIS A 34 13.10 -10.32 11.24
CA HIS A 34 13.82 -11.51 10.79
C HIS A 34 14.37 -11.30 9.38
N PRO A 35 15.69 -11.27 9.17
CA PRO A 35 16.25 -11.15 7.83
C PRO A 35 15.99 -12.40 6.97
N GLY A 36 15.34 -12.24 5.83
CA GLY A 36 15.06 -13.31 4.87
C GLY A 36 13.66 -13.23 4.24
N PRO A 37 13.38 -14.00 3.18
CA PRO A 37 12.11 -13.93 2.46
C PRO A 37 10.96 -14.50 3.29
N ASP A 38 10.41 -13.70 4.19
CA ASP A 38 9.36 -14.10 5.12
C ASP A 38 7.99 -14.04 4.46
N GLY A 39 7.13 -14.97 4.84
CA GLY A 39 5.79 -15.13 4.31
C GLY A 39 4.72 -14.70 5.31
N ILE A 40 3.67 -14.07 4.81
CA ILE A 40 2.45 -13.73 5.54
C ILE A 40 1.29 -14.40 4.80
N ILE A 41 0.61 -15.30 5.50
CA ILE A 41 -0.48 -16.12 4.96
C ILE A 41 -1.83 -15.55 5.37
N LEU A 42 -2.72 -15.35 4.39
CA LEU A 42 -4.07 -14.82 4.57
C LEU A 42 -5.14 -15.80 4.09
N ASN A 43 -6.07 -16.15 4.99
CA ASN A 43 -7.14 -17.11 4.68
C ASN A 43 -8.51 -16.45 4.55
N ASP A 44 -8.60 -15.15 4.82
CA ASP A 44 -9.84 -14.37 4.77
C ASP A 44 -9.52 -12.90 4.42
N GLN A 45 -10.53 -12.05 4.43
CA GLN A 45 -10.44 -10.62 4.18
C GLN A 45 -9.96 -9.84 5.41
N VAL A 46 -8.76 -9.27 5.33
CA VAL A 46 -8.25 -8.27 6.26
C VAL A 46 -8.89 -6.91 5.95
N ARG A 47 -9.43 -6.25 6.99
CA ARG A 47 -10.10 -4.95 6.89
C ARG A 47 -9.24 -3.86 7.50
N LEU A 48 -8.62 -3.04 6.65
CA LEU A 48 -7.70 -1.98 7.05
C LEU A 48 -8.45 -0.69 7.41
N THR A 49 -7.99 -0.03 8.46
CA THR A 49 -8.41 1.32 8.87
C THR A 49 -7.34 2.37 8.59
N ARG A 50 -6.08 1.93 8.45
CA ARG A 50 -4.95 2.73 7.99
C ARG A 50 -4.04 1.89 7.09
N PRO A 51 -3.20 2.50 6.23
CA PRO A 51 -2.35 1.75 5.31
C PRO A 51 -1.36 0.85 6.05
N ILE A 52 -0.93 -0.23 5.40
CA ILE A 52 0.22 -1.02 5.80
C ILE A 52 1.47 -0.38 5.21
N GLU A 53 2.32 0.17 6.09
CA GLU A 53 3.60 0.74 5.71
C GLU A 53 4.68 -0.34 5.70
N ILE A 54 5.23 -0.62 4.52
CA ILE A 54 6.36 -1.53 4.35
C ILE A 54 7.61 -0.68 4.19
N ARG A 55 8.36 -0.54 5.29
CA ARG A 55 9.68 0.11 5.37
C ARG A 55 10.82 -0.88 5.63
N THR A 56 10.51 -2.17 5.52
CA THR A 56 11.33 -3.22 6.09
C THR A 56 12.63 -3.37 5.31
N ASN A 57 13.74 -3.59 6.02
CA ASN A 57 14.99 -4.13 5.46
C ASN A 57 14.85 -5.64 5.21
N ASN A 58 13.71 -6.04 4.66
CA ASN A 58 13.37 -7.43 4.48
C ASN A 58 12.44 -7.66 3.29
N SER A 59 12.60 -8.82 2.66
CA SER A 59 11.67 -9.32 1.65
C SER A 59 10.42 -9.88 2.31
N LEU A 60 9.25 -9.44 1.87
CA LEU A 60 7.96 -9.90 2.37
C LEU A 60 7.16 -10.54 1.26
N ARG A 61 6.54 -11.69 1.55
CA ARG A 61 5.61 -12.36 0.64
C ARG A 61 4.24 -12.47 1.29
N PHE A 62 3.23 -11.85 0.68
CA PHE A 62 1.83 -12.02 1.03
C PHE A 62 1.22 -13.12 0.14
N ASP A 63 0.65 -14.14 0.76
CA ASP A 63 0.13 -15.33 0.08
C ASP A 63 -1.21 -15.77 0.69
N SER A 64 -2.02 -16.49 -0.08
CA SER A 64 -3.27 -17.09 0.41
C SER A 64 -3.11 -18.51 0.95
N GLY A 65 -1.90 -19.08 0.89
CA GLY A 65 -1.56 -20.34 1.56
C GLY A 65 -2.32 -21.58 1.07
N ASN A 66 -2.91 -21.53 -0.13
CA ASN A 66 -3.83 -22.54 -0.68
C ASN A 66 -5.14 -22.72 0.12
N LEU A 67 -5.48 -21.81 1.03
CA LEU A 67 -6.63 -21.95 1.93
C LEU A 67 -7.87 -21.18 1.44
N GLY A 68 -7.80 -20.58 0.25
CA GLY A 68 -8.83 -19.72 -0.33
C GLY A 68 -8.19 -18.55 -1.04
N ARG A 69 -8.97 -17.53 -1.43
CA ARG A 69 -8.44 -16.26 -1.95
C ARG A 69 -8.54 -15.22 -0.85
N GLY A 70 -7.47 -15.07 -0.07
CA GLY A 70 -7.37 -14.02 0.96
C GLY A 70 -7.43 -12.63 0.32
N SER A 71 -7.84 -11.61 1.08
CA SER A 71 -7.92 -10.25 0.54
C SER A 71 -7.56 -9.16 1.55
N PHE A 72 -7.12 -8.02 1.03
CA PHE A 72 -6.97 -6.78 1.78
C PHE A 72 -8.03 -5.79 1.33
N SER A 73 -8.84 -5.32 2.27
CA SER A 73 -9.88 -4.33 2.04
C SER A 73 -9.55 -3.01 2.74
N GLY A 74 -9.55 -1.93 1.97
CA GLY A 74 -9.42 -0.57 2.50
C GLY A 74 -10.75 0.02 2.94
N GLN A 75 -11.83 -0.76 2.83
CA GLN A 75 -13.20 -0.41 3.23
C GLN A 75 -13.71 0.91 2.65
N ASN A 76 -13.15 1.34 1.50
CA ASN A 76 -13.36 2.65 0.88
C ASN A 76 -12.93 3.87 1.72
N ILE A 77 -12.14 3.65 2.77
CA ILE A 77 -11.71 4.70 3.71
C ILE A 77 -10.20 4.92 3.73
N THR A 78 -9.38 3.94 3.30
CA THR A 78 -7.93 4.03 3.36
C THR A 78 -7.25 3.33 2.19
N SER A 79 -6.00 3.69 1.89
CA SER A 79 -5.16 2.94 0.97
C SER A 79 -4.65 1.66 1.61
N LEU A 80 -4.29 0.66 0.80
CA LEU A 80 -3.90 -0.65 1.36
C LEU A 80 -2.42 -0.69 1.75
N PHE A 81 -1.52 -0.42 0.79
CA PHE A 81 -0.08 -0.55 0.99
C PHE A 81 0.68 0.71 0.59
N LEU A 82 1.55 1.16 1.50
CA LEU A 82 2.58 2.15 1.25
C LEU A 82 3.93 1.44 1.28
N ILE A 83 4.53 1.21 0.12
CA ILE A 83 5.79 0.47 -0.01
C ILE A 83 6.89 1.49 -0.26
N GLU A 84 7.76 1.67 0.73
CA GLU A 84 8.90 2.56 0.63
C GLU A 84 10.08 1.86 -0.06
N ARG A 85 11.16 2.63 -0.32
CA ARG A 85 12.37 2.07 -0.93
C ARG A 85 12.92 0.96 -0.03
N GLN A 86 13.20 -0.18 -0.64
CA GLN A 86 13.84 -1.33 -0.01
C GLN A 86 15.35 -1.32 -0.32
N ASN A 87 16.16 -2.04 0.44
CA ASN A 87 17.57 -2.22 0.07
C ASN A 87 17.68 -3.05 -1.22
N PRO A 88 18.76 -2.92 -2.00
CA PRO A 88 18.97 -3.75 -3.18
C PRO A 88 18.87 -5.24 -2.84
N GLY A 89 18.01 -5.97 -3.56
CA GLY A 89 17.77 -7.40 -3.35
C GLY A 89 16.62 -7.74 -2.40
N GLU A 90 15.98 -6.75 -1.80
CA GLU A 90 14.72 -6.90 -1.08
C GLU A 90 13.54 -6.65 -2.02
N ASN A 91 12.46 -7.39 -1.82
CA ASN A 91 11.26 -7.29 -2.65
C ASN A 91 9.99 -7.56 -1.85
N VAL A 92 8.88 -6.93 -2.26
CA VAL A 92 7.54 -7.30 -1.79
C VAL A 92 6.85 -8.15 -2.84
N VAL A 93 6.37 -9.33 -2.45
CA VAL A 93 5.64 -10.24 -3.33
C VAL A 93 4.19 -10.33 -2.86
N PHE A 94 3.24 -10.14 -3.77
CA PHE A 94 1.84 -10.45 -3.56
C PHE A 94 1.46 -11.60 -4.48
N ASN A 95 1.02 -12.73 -3.91
CA ASN A 95 0.65 -13.92 -4.68
C ASN A 95 -0.74 -14.44 -4.29
N GLY A 96 -1.65 -14.53 -5.26
CA GLY A 96 -2.91 -15.26 -5.09
C GLY A 96 -3.87 -14.63 -4.08
N ILE A 97 -3.79 -13.32 -3.89
CA ILE A 97 -4.64 -12.53 -2.99
C ILE A 97 -5.42 -11.46 -3.77
N ASP A 98 -6.44 -10.86 -3.15
CA ASP A 98 -7.16 -9.72 -3.73
C ASP A 98 -6.89 -8.42 -2.96
N LEU A 99 -6.74 -7.33 -3.72
CA LEU A 99 -6.56 -5.97 -3.23
C LEU A 99 -7.81 -5.17 -3.56
N VAL A 100 -8.63 -4.88 -2.55
CA VAL A 100 -9.98 -4.37 -2.76
C VAL A 100 -10.30 -3.11 -1.97
N ASP A 101 -11.18 -2.28 -2.52
CA ASP A 101 -11.80 -1.15 -1.82
C ASP A 101 -10.77 -0.18 -1.19
N GLY A 102 -9.56 -0.10 -1.76
CA GLY A 102 -8.52 0.80 -1.33
C GLY A 102 -8.72 2.20 -1.90
N VAL A 103 -8.68 3.24 -1.07
CA VAL A 103 -8.96 4.62 -1.46
C VAL A 103 -7.85 5.55 -0.99
N ALA A 104 -7.18 6.21 -1.93
CA ALA A 104 -6.23 7.28 -1.66
C ALA A 104 -6.84 8.64 -2.06
N ARG A 105 -6.75 9.65 -1.17
CA ARG A 105 -7.35 10.98 -1.38
C ARG A 105 -6.29 12.07 -1.30
N GLY A 106 -6.12 12.80 -2.40
CA GLY A 106 -5.29 13.98 -2.45
C GLY A 106 -5.85 15.10 -1.59
N GLY A 107 -4.98 15.86 -0.94
CA GLY A 107 -5.39 17.03 -0.15
C GLY A 107 -5.89 18.16 -1.05
N ASN A 108 -6.88 18.92 -0.61
CA ASN A 108 -7.27 20.14 -1.30
C ASN A 108 -6.20 21.22 -1.04
N GLY A 109 -5.76 21.93 -2.08
CA GLY A 109 -4.61 22.84 -1.98
C GLY A 109 -4.77 24.09 -2.82
N GLY A 110 -4.23 25.20 -2.31
CA GLY A 110 -4.42 26.55 -2.85
C GLY A 110 -4.12 26.66 -4.35
N GLY A 111 -3.08 26.03 -4.92
CA GLY A 111 -2.86 26.05 -6.37
C GLY A 111 -2.55 24.71 -6.97
N GLY A 112 -3.30 23.75 -6.47
CA GLY A 112 -3.48 22.43 -7.04
C GLY A 112 -3.88 21.49 -5.93
N GLY A 113 -4.77 20.56 -6.23
CA GLY A 113 -5.04 19.45 -5.32
C GLY A 113 -3.92 18.42 -5.37
N GLY A 114 -3.81 17.64 -4.30
CA GLY A 114 -2.94 16.47 -4.23
C GLY A 114 -3.41 15.36 -5.14
N LEU A 115 -2.53 14.39 -5.39
CA LEU A 115 -2.72 13.40 -6.46
C LEU A 115 -3.64 12.24 -6.06
N GLY A 116 -3.82 11.98 -4.76
CA GLY A 116 -4.53 10.79 -4.27
C GLY A 116 -3.91 9.51 -4.78
N ALA A 117 -2.58 9.37 -4.70
CA ALA A 117 -1.86 8.28 -5.32
C ALA A 117 -1.97 6.98 -4.50
N GLY A 118 -2.34 5.88 -5.16
CA GLY A 118 -2.15 4.52 -4.65
C GLY A 118 -3.27 3.97 -3.76
N GLY A 119 -4.50 3.88 -4.30
CA GLY A 119 -5.62 3.26 -3.56
C GLY A 119 -5.30 1.84 -3.09
N ALA A 120 -4.79 0.98 -3.98
CA ALA A 120 -4.28 -0.34 -3.59
C ALA A 120 -2.81 -0.28 -3.17
N LEU A 121 -1.93 0.06 -4.12
CA LEU A 121 -0.50 0.09 -3.92
C LEU A 121 0.03 1.49 -4.21
N TYR A 122 0.80 2.04 -3.27
CA TYR A 122 1.69 3.15 -3.50
C TYR A 122 3.13 2.65 -3.43
N LEU A 123 3.88 2.87 -4.52
CA LEU A 123 5.27 2.44 -4.62
C LEU A 123 6.18 3.68 -4.63
N ALA A 124 7.06 3.79 -3.64
CA ALA A 124 8.07 4.83 -3.61
C ALA A 124 9.17 4.56 -4.65
N PRO A 125 9.93 5.60 -5.09
CA PRO A 125 11.04 5.42 -6.03
C PRO A 125 12.09 4.42 -5.52
N GLY A 126 12.23 3.31 -6.24
CA GLY A 126 13.16 2.23 -5.92
C GLY A 126 12.57 1.10 -5.07
N ALA A 127 11.25 1.09 -4.83
CA ALA A 127 10.57 -0.11 -4.35
C ALA A 127 10.52 -1.19 -5.45
N ASP A 128 10.70 -2.46 -5.09
CA ASP A 128 10.60 -3.61 -5.99
C ASP A 128 9.42 -4.50 -5.57
N VAL A 129 8.44 -4.65 -6.45
CA VAL A 129 7.19 -5.35 -6.14
C VAL A 129 6.84 -6.32 -7.25
N LEU A 130 6.65 -7.58 -6.87
CA LEU A 130 6.13 -8.63 -7.72
C LEU A 130 4.66 -8.89 -7.37
N VAL A 131 3.80 -8.87 -8.39
CA VAL A 131 2.36 -9.09 -8.25
C VAL A 131 1.96 -10.26 -9.14
N GLU A 132 1.61 -11.38 -8.53
CA GLU A 132 1.28 -12.63 -9.22
C GLU A 132 -0.12 -13.10 -8.83
N ASN A 133 -0.98 -13.35 -9.83
CA ASN A 133 -2.35 -13.84 -9.58
C ASN A 133 -3.17 -12.97 -8.60
N VAL A 134 -2.95 -11.66 -8.61
CA VAL A 134 -3.64 -10.70 -7.73
C VAL A 134 -4.80 -10.04 -8.45
N GLY A 135 -5.96 -10.00 -7.80
CA GLY A 135 -7.10 -9.20 -8.27
C GLY A 135 -7.08 -7.80 -7.67
N PHE A 136 -7.40 -6.79 -8.48
CA PHE A 136 -7.57 -5.40 -8.04
C PHE A 136 -9.02 -4.98 -8.25
N PHE A 137 -9.76 -4.75 -7.17
CA PHE A 137 -11.20 -4.44 -7.27
C PHE A 137 -11.56 -3.15 -6.54
N ARG A 138 -12.27 -2.24 -7.23
CA ARG A 138 -12.84 -1.02 -6.63
C ARG A 138 -11.82 -0.13 -5.91
N ASN A 139 -10.56 -0.16 -6.35
CA ASN A 139 -9.52 0.73 -5.83
C ASN A 139 -9.63 2.11 -6.48
N GLN A 140 -9.48 3.17 -5.70
CA GLN A 140 -9.67 4.55 -6.15
C GLN A 140 -8.47 5.42 -5.79
N ALA A 141 -8.11 6.28 -6.73
CA ALA A 141 -7.15 7.36 -6.56
C ALA A 141 -7.90 8.66 -6.86
N ILE A 142 -8.18 9.46 -5.83
CA ILE A 142 -9.01 10.66 -5.94
C ILE A 142 -8.11 11.88 -5.74
N GLY A 143 -7.92 12.65 -6.80
CA GLY A 143 -7.22 13.92 -6.72
C GLY A 143 -7.96 14.93 -5.84
N GLY A 144 -7.21 15.81 -5.19
CA GLY A 144 -7.75 16.95 -4.46
C GLY A 144 -8.24 18.04 -5.42
N SER A 145 -9.02 18.98 -4.89
CA SER A 145 -9.42 20.19 -5.59
C SER A 145 -8.32 21.26 -5.49
N ALA A 146 -8.13 22.02 -6.58
CA ALA A 146 -7.35 23.24 -6.55
C ALA A 146 -8.20 24.38 -5.94
N GLY A 147 -7.63 25.13 -5.01
CA GLY A 147 -8.16 26.42 -4.58
C GLY A 147 -7.74 27.56 -5.51
N ASN A 148 -8.00 28.80 -5.10
CA ASN A 148 -7.47 30.00 -5.74
C ASN A 148 -6.15 30.42 -5.05
N GLY A 149 -4.99 29.91 -5.50
CA GLY A 149 -3.64 30.36 -5.08
C GLY A 149 -2.58 29.27 -4.77
N GLY A 150 -1.69 28.94 -5.73
CA GLY A 150 -0.34 28.36 -5.50
C GLY A 150 -0.12 26.82 -5.36
N GLY A 151 0.43 26.18 -6.40
CA GLY A 151 1.09 24.85 -6.46
C GLY A 151 0.43 23.61 -5.82
N GLY A 152 -0.01 22.64 -6.63
CA GLY A 152 -0.50 21.34 -6.16
C GLY A 152 0.61 20.43 -5.64
N GLY A 153 0.67 20.26 -4.32
CA GLY A 153 1.54 19.29 -3.67
C GLY A 153 0.87 17.93 -3.54
N ARG A 154 1.64 16.84 -3.55
CA ARG A 154 1.15 15.46 -3.39
C ARG A 154 0.49 15.16 -2.02
N GLY A 155 0.46 16.10 -1.08
CA GLY A 155 0.04 15.88 0.31
C GLY A 155 -1.47 15.72 0.48
N GLY A 156 -1.97 14.50 0.24
CA GLY A 156 -3.16 13.96 0.93
C GLY A 156 -2.81 13.48 2.33
N ASN A 157 -3.83 13.35 3.18
CA ASN A 157 -3.82 13.18 4.65
C ASN A 157 -3.17 11.88 5.19
N ASP A 158 -2.36 11.18 4.41
CA ASP A 158 -2.11 9.75 4.62
C ASP A 158 -0.76 9.47 5.32
N SER A 159 0.06 10.50 5.57
CA SER A 159 1.29 10.40 6.38
C SER A 159 1.65 11.76 7.00
N SER A 160 2.12 11.75 8.25
CA SER A 160 2.31 12.91 9.14
C SER A 160 3.41 13.91 8.74
N SER A 161 3.87 13.90 7.49
CA SER A 161 4.79 14.91 6.98
C SER A 161 4.55 15.14 5.49
N GLY A 162 3.98 16.30 5.17
CA GLY A 162 3.80 16.76 3.80
C GLY A 162 5.15 16.84 3.10
N SER A 163 5.50 15.79 2.36
CA SER A 163 6.66 15.81 1.48
C SER A 163 6.45 16.94 0.46
N ARG A 164 7.44 17.84 0.35
CA ARG A 164 7.41 18.92 -0.65
C ARG A 164 7.23 18.26 -2.01
N GLY A 165 6.11 18.57 -2.69
CA GLY A 165 5.87 18.10 -4.04
C GLY A 165 7.06 18.44 -4.94
N PHE A 166 7.31 17.59 -5.93
CA PHE A 166 8.26 17.88 -7.01
C PHE A 166 8.02 19.30 -7.51
N GLY A 167 9.07 20.12 -7.49
CA GLY A 167 9.00 21.49 -7.96
C GLY A 167 8.44 21.53 -9.38
N SER A 168 7.42 22.39 -9.58
CA SER A 168 6.87 22.76 -10.88
C SER A 168 6.51 21.60 -11.82
N GLY A 169 5.53 20.78 -11.42
CA GLY A 169 4.81 19.94 -12.38
C GLY A 169 3.79 20.78 -13.14
N PHE A 170 4.11 21.20 -14.37
CA PHE A 170 3.11 21.67 -15.32
C PHE A 170 2.00 20.62 -15.42
N GLY A 171 0.75 21.02 -15.20
CA GLY A 171 -0.41 20.17 -15.40
C GLY A 171 -0.38 19.58 -16.81
N GLY A 172 0.04 18.33 -16.93
CA GLY A 172 0.14 17.63 -18.19
C GLY A 172 -1.24 17.50 -18.82
N ARG A 173 -1.47 18.24 -19.91
CA ARG A 173 -2.53 17.88 -20.86
C ARG A 173 -2.13 16.52 -21.43
N PRO A 174 -2.99 15.48 -21.41
CA PRO A 174 -2.67 14.25 -22.11
C PRO A 174 -2.62 14.55 -23.62
N SER A 175 -1.42 14.69 -24.18
CA SER A 175 -1.23 14.70 -25.63
C SER A 175 -1.18 13.25 -26.09
N PHE A 176 -2.32 12.72 -26.54
CA PHE A 176 -2.33 11.49 -27.31
C PHE A 176 -1.73 11.79 -28.69
N SER A 177 -0.51 11.31 -28.94
CA SER A 177 0.01 11.17 -30.30
C SER A 177 -0.24 9.72 -30.73
N ALA A 178 -1.32 9.51 -31.48
CA ALA A 178 -1.48 8.30 -32.26
C ALA A 178 -0.60 8.46 -33.51
N LEU A 179 0.49 7.70 -33.57
CA LEU A 179 1.17 7.42 -34.84
C LEU A 179 0.50 6.18 -35.44
N GLY A 180 -0.07 6.35 -36.62
CA GLY A 180 -0.39 5.26 -37.55
C GLY A 180 0.85 4.87 -38.36
#